data_AF-A0A5G2R6H6-F1
#
_entry.id   AF-A0A5G2R6H6-F1
#
_cell.length_a   1.000
_cell.length_b   1.000
_cell.length_c   1.000
_cell.angle_alpha   90.00
_cell.angle_beta   90.00
_cell.angle_gamma   90.00
#
_symmetry.space_group_name_H-M   'P 1'
#
loop_
_entity.id
_entity.type
_entity.pdbx_description
1 polymer ?
#
loop_
_entity_poly.entity_id
_entity_poly.type
_entity_poly.pdbx_seq_one_letter_code
_entity_poly.pdbx_strand_id
1 'polypeptide(L)'
;MKRKSQDSQSRLPDNTAVKQQQLPAYRLQLSAKEILSGFFATGVFCLGIGIILLLSAKSIKEIEINYTEKCANCAKLRENAANFAKECACSIPFYLSEAMRGNVYMYYKLYGFYQNLYRYILSRSNSQLVGTDIKDVTNCSPFKNSPNGTPIAPCGAIANSIFNDTIILSYNLNSSIHIKVPMLRSGITWWTDKYVKFQNPSSHNLSSAFAGTTKPPYWPKPAYELDEEDPGNNGFINDDFIVWMRTAAFPTFKKLYRRLHRVQHFTEGLPAGDQVYLHHDNPKVSEKRRLWGDSTGNQSDKHRRQEEQEKAILKCQTLESKLVNLAREARKSEGGDCQDREE
;
A
#
# COMPACT_ATOMS: atom_id res chain seq x y z
N MET A 1 26.62 73.01 -45.02
CA MET A 1 26.00 71.71 -44.71
C MET A 1 27.01 70.59 -44.92
N LYS A 2 27.50 69.94 -43.85
CA LYS A 2 28.15 68.62 -43.95
C LYS A 2 27.25 67.64 -43.20
N ARG A 3 26.61 66.75 -43.96
CA ARG A 3 25.78 65.64 -43.47
C ARG A 3 26.61 64.81 -42.49
N LYS A 4 26.18 64.70 -41.23
CA LYS A 4 26.61 63.60 -40.35
C LYS A 4 25.97 62.33 -40.94
N SER A 5 26.78 61.46 -41.50
CA SER A 5 26.35 60.11 -41.90
C SER A 5 25.93 59.36 -40.63
N GLN A 6 24.63 59.18 -40.48
CA GLN A 6 24.05 58.28 -39.49
C GLN A 6 24.27 56.87 -40.04
N ASP A 7 25.43 56.29 -39.71
CA ASP A 7 25.78 54.94 -40.11
C ASP A 7 24.93 53.96 -39.30
N SER A 8 23.80 53.54 -39.88
CA SER A 8 22.95 52.50 -39.31
C SER A 8 23.66 51.16 -39.50
N GLN A 9 24.44 50.76 -38.50
CA GLN A 9 25.18 49.48 -38.50
C GLN A 9 24.20 48.30 -38.46
N SER A 10 23.68 47.87 -39.61
CA SER A 10 22.69 46.79 -39.74
C SER A 10 23.23 45.39 -39.40
N ARG A 11 24.52 45.28 -39.09
CA ARG A 11 25.22 44.04 -38.74
C ARG A 11 25.78 44.06 -37.32
N LEU A 12 25.49 45.10 -36.53
CA LEU A 12 25.96 45.17 -35.16
C LEU A 12 25.15 44.19 -34.30
N PRO A 13 25.79 43.27 -33.58
CA PRO A 13 25.08 42.39 -32.68
C PRO A 13 24.44 43.19 -31.53
N ASP A 14 23.20 42.81 -31.19
CA ASP A 14 22.44 43.46 -30.13
C ASP A 14 23.21 43.43 -28.80
N ASN A 15 23.40 44.61 -28.21
CA ASN A 15 24.18 44.81 -26.99
C ASN A 15 23.36 44.56 -25.71
N THR A 16 22.60 43.47 -25.67
CA THR A 16 21.85 43.05 -24.47
C THR A 16 22.71 42.10 -23.65
N ALA A 17 22.68 42.23 -22.31
CA ALA A 17 23.49 41.40 -21.39
C ALA A 17 23.36 39.89 -21.62
N VAL A 18 22.18 39.41 -22.03
CA VAL A 18 21.94 38.00 -22.41
C VAL A 18 22.73 37.61 -23.65
N LYS A 19 22.64 38.41 -24.72
CA LYS A 19 23.29 38.13 -26.01
C LYS A 19 24.80 38.29 -25.95
N GLN A 20 25.28 39.17 -25.07
CA GLN A 20 26.70 39.40 -24.81
C GLN A 20 27.27 38.48 -23.71
N GLN A 21 26.45 37.59 -23.13
CA GLN A 21 26.85 36.68 -22.05
C GLN A 21 27.45 37.39 -20.82
N GLN A 22 26.97 38.60 -20.53
CA GLN A 22 27.40 39.44 -19.40
C GLN A 22 26.35 39.46 -18.26
N LEU A 23 25.53 38.42 -18.17
CA LEU A 23 24.61 38.29 -17.04
C LEU A 23 25.41 38.15 -15.73
N PRO A 24 24.95 38.80 -14.63
CA PRO A 24 25.58 38.60 -13.33
C PRO A 24 25.44 37.13 -12.95
N ALA A 25 26.59 36.46 -12.80
CA ALA A 25 26.66 35.06 -12.44
C ALA A 25 27.43 34.92 -11.13
N TYR A 26 26.86 34.18 -10.18
CA TYR A 26 27.58 33.79 -8.98
C TYR A 26 28.49 32.60 -9.31
N ARG A 27 29.80 32.79 -9.16
CA ARG A 27 30.80 31.74 -9.39
C ARG A 27 31.24 31.19 -8.04
N LEU A 28 30.63 30.07 -7.63
CA LEU A 28 31.00 29.38 -6.41
C LEU A 28 32.30 28.59 -6.64
N GLN A 29 33.38 29.00 -5.97
CA GLN A 29 34.64 28.26 -5.95
C GLN A 29 34.74 27.53 -4.61
N LEU A 30 34.30 26.27 -4.59
CA LEU A 30 34.29 25.47 -3.36
C LEU A 30 35.71 25.06 -2.98
N SER A 31 36.21 25.60 -1.87
CA SER A 31 37.48 25.17 -1.28
C SER A 31 37.31 23.89 -0.46
N ALA A 32 38.38 23.10 -0.32
CA ALA A 32 38.36 21.88 0.51
C ALA A 32 37.89 22.13 1.95
N LYS A 33 38.22 23.29 2.53
CA LYS A 33 37.79 23.67 3.89
C LYS A 33 36.28 23.92 4.00
N GLU A 34 35.71 24.57 2.99
CA GLU A 34 34.27 24.85 2.94
C GLU A 34 33.47 23.56 2.75
N ILE A 35 33.96 22.68 1.88
CA ILE A 35 33.38 21.35 1.66
C ILE A 35 33.43 20.52 2.94
N LEU A 36 34.58 20.48 3.63
CA LEU A 36 34.75 19.73 4.87
C LEU A 36 33.80 20.23 5.97
N SER A 37 33.67 21.55 6.13
CA SER A 37 32.74 22.16 7.08
C SER A 37 31.29 21.80 6.75
N GLY A 38 30.89 21.87 5.47
CA GLY A 38 29.56 21.49 5.00
C GLY A 38 29.22 20.02 5.26
N PHE A 39 30.17 19.11 5.02
CA PHE A 39 30.00 17.69 5.35
C PHE A 39 29.87 17.45 6.85
N PHE A 40 30.66 18.14 7.68
CA PHE A 40 30.57 18.00 9.13
C PHE A 40 29.22 18.50 9.66
N ALA A 41 28.76 19.67 9.22
CA ALA A 41 27.47 20.22 9.60
C ALA A 41 26.30 19.31 9.18
N THR A 42 26.34 18.81 7.94
CA THR A 42 25.34 17.86 7.42
C THR A 42 25.39 16.54 8.19
N GLY A 43 26.58 16.06 8.55
CA GLY A 43 26.77 14.84 9.32
C GLY A 43 26.15 14.93 10.71
N VAL A 44 26.41 16.02 11.45
CA VAL A 44 25.82 16.24 12.79
C VAL A 44 24.29 16.36 12.69
N PHE A 45 23.78 17.07 11.68
CA PHE A 45 22.35 17.20 11.45
C PHE A 45 21.68 15.85 11.15
N CYS A 46 22.23 15.07 10.21
CA CYS A 46 21.73 13.75 9.88
C CYS A 46 21.82 12.77 11.05
N LEU A 47 22.86 12.86 11.88
CA LEU A 47 23.00 12.05 13.09
C LEU A 47 21.90 12.39 14.11
N GLY A 48 21.66 13.67 14.36
CA GLY A 48 20.60 14.12 15.27
C GLY A 48 19.21 13.64 14.81
N ILE A 49 18.87 13.87 13.54
CA ILE A 49 17.60 13.39 12.96
C ILE A 49 17.53 11.86 12.98
N GLY A 50 18.61 11.17 12.64
CA GLY A 50 18.66 9.70 12.65
C GLY A 50 18.35 9.10 14.02
N ILE A 51 18.90 9.67 15.10
CA ILE A 51 18.60 9.25 16.47
C ILE A 51 17.12 9.45 16.79
N ILE A 52 16.55 10.63 16.48
CA ILE A 52 15.14 10.94 16.76
C ILE A 52 14.22 9.97 16.01
N LEU A 53 14.49 9.72 14.73
CA LEU A 53 13.72 8.78 13.92
C LEU A 53 13.81 7.35 14.45
N LEU A 54 15.00 6.89 14.87
CA LEU A 54 15.19 5.56 15.44
C LEU A 54 14.46 5.39 16.78
N LEU A 55 14.51 6.38 17.67
CA LEU A 55 13.78 6.36 18.94
C LEU A 55 12.28 6.35 18.70
N SER A 56 11.80 7.17 17.76
CA SER A 56 10.39 7.22 17.36
C SER A 56 9.93 5.88 16.79
N ALA A 57 10.70 5.25 15.92
CA ALA A 57 10.38 3.95 15.33
C ALA A 57 10.33 2.83 16.38
N LYS A 58 11.25 2.81 17.34
CA LYS A 58 11.28 1.82 18.44
C LYS A 58 10.16 2.00 19.47
N SER A 59 9.56 3.19 19.53
CA SER A 59 8.42 3.46 20.44
C SER A 59 7.12 2.79 20.00
N ILE A 60 7.01 2.44 18.71
CA ILE A 60 5.80 1.83 18.14
C ILE A 60 5.69 0.38 18.62
N LYS A 61 4.57 0.05 19.25
CA LYS A 61 4.24 -1.32 19.65
C LYS A 61 3.44 -1.98 18.53
N GLU A 62 3.89 -3.16 18.09
CA GLU A 62 3.24 -3.94 17.04
C GLU A 62 3.12 -5.40 17.48
N ILE A 63 1.98 -6.01 17.18
CA ILE A 63 1.76 -7.45 17.28
C ILE A 63 1.30 -7.96 15.93
N GLU A 64 2.00 -8.96 15.42
CA GLU A 64 1.68 -9.65 14.18
C GLU A 64 1.27 -11.09 14.48
N ILE A 65 0.09 -11.52 14.01
CA ILE A 65 -0.43 -12.87 14.21
C ILE A 65 -0.69 -13.49 12.84
N ASN A 66 0.04 -14.56 12.52
CA ASN A 66 -0.24 -15.37 11.33
C ASN A 66 -1.38 -16.34 11.64
N TYR A 67 -2.59 -16.00 11.17
CA TYR A 67 -3.76 -16.84 11.38
C TYR A 67 -3.86 -18.02 10.39
N THR A 68 -3.10 -18.02 9.29
CA THR A 68 -3.12 -19.13 8.31
C THR A 68 -2.63 -20.44 8.94
N GLU A 69 -1.54 -20.37 9.71
CA GLU A 69 -0.96 -21.52 10.40
C GLU A 69 -1.79 -21.95 11.60
N LYS A 70 -2.22 -20.98 12.41
CA LYS A 70 -3.01 -21.24 13.62
C LYS A 70 -4.42 -21.75 13.32
N CYS A 71 -4.98 -21.40 12.15
CA CYS A 71 -6.26 -21.88 11.65
C CYS A 71 -6.09 -22.87 10.48
N ALA A 72 -5.11 -23.78 10.60
CA ALA A 72 -4.76 -24.74 9.54
C ALA A 72 -5.95 -25.56 9.01
N ASN A 73 -6.95 -25.88 9.85
CA ASN A 73 -8.15 -26.59 9.42
C ASN A 73 -8.96 -25.80 8.39
N CYS A 74 -9.11 -24.48 8.60
CA CYS A 74 -9.73 -23.61 7.62
C CYS A 74 -8.87 -23.50 6.37
N ALA A 75 -7.56 -23.36 6.50
CA ALA A 75 -6.65 -23.30 5.35
C ALA A 75 -6.74 -24.56 4.47
N LYS A 76 -6.67 -25.75 5.07
CA LYS A 76 -6.83 -27.06 4.39
C LYS A 76 -8.19 -27.19 3.72
N LEU A 77 -9.25 -26.75 4.38
CA LEU A 77 -10.58 -26.75 3.80
C LEU A 77 -10.63 -25.93 2.50
N ARG A 78 -9.85 -24.84 2.40
CA ARG A 78 -9.75 -23.98 1.20
C ARG A 78 -8.78 -24.46 0.12
N GLU A 79 -8.02 -25.53 0.33
CA GLU A 79 -7.23 -26.14 -0.74
C GLU A 79 -8.15 -26.74 -1.82
N ASN A 80 -9.30 -27.26 -1.39
CA ASN A 80 -10.31 -27.82 -2.26
C ASN A 80 -11.31 -26.74 -2.70
N ALA A 81 -11.36 -26.48 -4.02
CA ALA A 81 -12.24 -25.46 -4.61
C ALA A 81 -13.74 -25.70 -4.29
N ALA A 82 -14.17 -26.96 -4.19
CA ALA A 82 -15.54 -27.32 -3.84
C ALA A 82 -15.99 -26.85 -2.44
N ASN A 83 -15.04 -26.63 -1.53
CA ASN A 83 -15.33 -26.19 -0.16
C ASN A 83 -15.30 -24.66 -0.02
N PHE A 84 -15.16 -23.91 -1.11
CA PHE A 84 -15.04 -22.46 -1.06
C PHE A 84 -16.29 -21.75 -0.51
N ALA A 85 -17.47 -22.40 -0.62
CA ALA A 85 -18.72 -21.90 -0.05
C ALA A 85 -18.98 -22.34 1.40
N LYS A 86 -18.11 -23.15 2.02
CA LYS A 86 -18.32 -23.58 3.42
C LYS A 86 -17.80 -22.51 4.38
N GLU A 87 -18.54 -22.27 5.46
CA GLU A 87 -18.10 -21.37 6.53
C GLU A 87 -17.02 -22.05 7.37
N CYS A 88 -16.07 -21.27 7.88
CA CYS A 88 -15.04 -21.78 8.79
C CYS A 88 -14.67 -20.70 9.79
N ALA A 89 -14.94 -20.99 11.06
CA ALA A 89 -14.60 -20.12 12.17
C ALA A 89 -13.38 -20.67 12.94
N CYS A 90 -12.51 -19.78 13.37
CA CYS A 90 -11.32 -20.11 14.14
C CYS A 90 -11.08 -19.03 15.20
N SER A 91 -10.64 -19.44 16.39
CA SER A 91 -10.34 -18.54 17.49
C SER A 91 -8.90 -18.71 17.92
N ILE A 92 -8.12 -17.63 17.90
CA ILE A 92 -6.70 -17.63 18.24
C ILE A 92 -6.51 -16.84 19.54
N PRO A 93 -6.08 -17.48 20.64
CA PRO A 93 -5.63 -16.75 21.81
C PRO A 93 -4.25 -16.14 21.57
N PHE A 94 -4.05 -14.93 22.07
CA PHE A 94 -2.75 -14.27 22.13
C PHE A 94 -2.64 -13.39 23.38
N TYR A 95 -1.39 -13.15 23.80
CA TYR A 95 -1.07 -12.35 24.98
C TYR A 95 -0.53 -10.98 24.56
N LEU A 96 -0.88 -9.95 25.34
CA LEU A 96 -0.37 -8.60 25.17
C LEU A 96 0.48 -8.23 26.39
N SER A 97 1.81 -8.29 26.25
CA SER A 97 2.77 -8.08 27.35
C SER A 97 2.76 -6.65 27.90
N GLU A 98 2.46 -5.66 27.05
CA GLU A 98 2.43 -4.25 27.41
C GLU A 98 1.18 -3.58 26.82
N ALA A 99 0.58 -2.63 27.54
CA ALA A 99 -0.61 -1.94 27.07
C ALA A 99 -0.30 -1.07 25.83
N MET A 100 -1.11 -1.19 24.78
CA MET A 100 -1.01 -0.34 23.59
C MET A 100 -1.77 0.96 23.83
N ARG A 101 -1.07 1.99 24.32
CA ARG A 101 -1.67 3.29 24.65
C ARG A 101 -1.96 4.13 23.41
N GLY A 102 -3.05 4.89 23.46
CA GLY A 102 -3.44 5.84 22.41
C GLY A 102 -4.28 5.22 21.30
N ASN A 103 -4.02 5.63 20.06
CA ASN A 103 -4.79 5.19 18.91
C ASN A 103 -4.28 3.83 18.42
N VAL A 104 -5.11 2.79 18.58
CA VAL A 104 -4.80 1.43 18.12
C VAL A 104 -5.48 1.17 16.79
N TYR A 105 -4.71 0.62 15.85
CA TYR A 105 -5.13 0.30 14.50
C TYR A 105 -4.91 -1.18 14.22
N MET A 106 -5.88 -1.78 13.56
CA MET A 106 -5.83 -3.18 13.15
C MET A 106 -5.61 -3.24 11.65
N TYR A 107 -4.59 -3.97 11.22
CA TYR A 107 -4.27 -4.20 9.81
C TYR A 107 -4.40 -5.68 9.49
N TYR A 108 -4.87 -6.00 8.29
CA TYR A 108 -4.62 -7.32 7.71
C TYR A 108 -3.41 -7.24 6.79
N LYS A 109 -2.57 -8.27 6.85
CA LYS A 109 -1.35 -8.41 6.06
C LYS A 109 -1.53 -9.57 5.09
N LEU A 110 -1.32 -9.30 3.80
CA LEU A 110 -1.26 -10.34 2.78
C LEU A 110 0.18 -10.52 2.33
N TYR A 111 0.57 -11.77 2.11
CA TYR A 111 1.88 -12.17 1.63
C TYR A 111 1.73 -12.88 0.27
N GLY A 112 2.60 -12.56 -0.69
CA GLY A 112 2.59 -13.19 -2.01
C GLY A 112 1.38 -12.83 -2.89
N PHE A 113 0.71 -11.69 -2.63
CA PHE A 113 -0.44 -11.23 -3.41
C PHE A 113 -0.06 -10.03 -4.29
N TYR A 114 0.11 -10.25 -5.59
CA TYR A 114 0.67 -9.26 -6.53
C TYR A 114 -0.38 -8.25 -7.03
N GLN A 115 -0.78 -7.28 -6.18
CA GLN A 115 -1.63 -6.15 -6.62
C GLN A 115 -0.94 -5.25 -7.65
N ASN A 116 0.39 -5.26 -7.68
CA ASN A 116 1.20 -4.41 -8.55
C ASN A 116 1.34 -4.95 -9.99
N LEU A 117 0.72 -6.09 -10.32
CA LEU A 117 0.72 -6.60 -11.68
C LEU A 117 -0.04 -5.63 -12.61
N TYR A 118 0.61 -5.19 -13.69
CA TYR A 118 0.06 -4.19 -14.62
C TYR A 118 -1.38 -4.45 -15.03
N ARG A 119 -1.69 -5.68 -15.48
CA ARG A 119 -3.05 -6.06 -15.89
C ARG A 119 -4.05 -6.09 -14.74
N TYR A 120 -3.61 -6.37 -13.51
CA TYR A 120 -4.45 -6.31 -12.33
C TYR A 120 -4.81 -4.85 -11.99
N ILE A 121 -3.82 -3.94 -11.99
CA ILE A 121 -4.01 -2.50 -11.73
C ILE A 121 -4.99 -1.88 -12.74
N LEU A 122 -4.88 -2.24 -14.02
CA LEU A 122 -5.74 -1.70 -15.08
C LEU A 122 -7.16 -2.25 -15.05
N SER A 123 -7.39 -3.41 -14.42
CA SER A 123 -8.69 -4.09 -14.42
C SER A 123 -9.66 -3.42 -13.43
N ARG A 124 -10.14 -2.23 -13.81
CA ARG A 124 -11.16 -1.40 -13.13
C ARG A 124 -11.77 -0.38 -14.09
N SER A 125 -12.98 0.11 -13.81
CA SER A 125 -13.55 1.30 -14.47
C SER A 125 -13.57 2.47 -13.50
N ASN A 126 -12.92 3.57 -13.84
CA ASN A 126 -13.00 4.79 -13.03
C ASN A 126 -14.36 5.48 -13.17
N SER A 127 -15.01 5.37 -14.33
CA SER A 127 -16.35 5.93 -14.60
C SER A 127 -17.40 5.31 -13.66
N GLN A 128 -17.27 4.00 -13.38
CA GLN A 128 -18.10 3.34 -12.37
C GLN A 128 -17.80 3.89 -10.98
N LEU A 129 -16.53 3.92 -10.57
CA LEU A 129 -16.14 4.27 -9.20
C LEU A 129 -16.47 5.72 -8.82
N VAL A 130 -16.49 6.63 -9.80
CA VAL A 130 -16.93 8.04 -9.64
C VAL A 130 -18.46 8.17 -9.79
N GLY A 131 -19.19 7.10 -10.12
CA GLY A 131 -20.64 7.10 -10.21
C GLY A 131 -21.20 7.80 -11.46
N THR A 132 -20.38 8.12 -12.47
CA THR A 132 -20.83 8.79 -13.71
C THR A 132 -21.49 7.82 -14.68
N ASP A 133 -20.89 6.66 -14.90
CA ASP A 133 -21.45 5.59 -15.72
C ASP A 133 -21.18 4.24 -15.07
N ILE A 134 -22.22 3.67 -14.46
CA ILE A 134 -22.17 2.39 -13.75
C ILE A 134 -22.07 1.22 -14.74
N LYS A 135 -22.39 1.41 -16.02
CA LYS A 135 -22.38 0.34 -17.03
C LYS A 135 -21.10 0.30 -17.85
N ASP A 136 -20.18 1.25 -17.65
CA ASP A 136 -18.86 1.24 -18.29
C ASP A 136 -17.98 0.10 -17.77
N VAL A 137 -17.66 -0.85 -18.65
CA VAL A 137 -16.87 -2.05 -18.34
C VAL A 137 -15.67 -2.24 -19.28
N THR A 138 -15.30 -1.20 -20.03
CA THR A 138 -14.29 -1.21 -21.09
C THR A 138 -12.96 -1.83 -20.67
N ASN A 139 -12.38 -1.36 -19.56
CA ASN A 139 -11.06 -1.79 -19.06
C ASN A 139 -11.12 -2.94 -18.04
N CYS A 140 -12.29 -3.53 -17.79
CA CYS A 140 -12.52 -4.47 -16.70
C CYS A 140 -12.29 -5.95 -17.03
N SER A 141 -11.62 -6.26 -18.15
CA SER A 141 -11.37 -7.64 -18.52
C SER A 141 -10.52 -8.38 -17.46
N PRO A 142 -10.81 -9.66 -17.14
CA PRO A 142 -11.90 -10.49 -17.68
C PRO A 142 -13.27 -10.27 -16.99
N PHE A 143 -13.32 -9.60 -15.84
CA PHE A 143 -14.52 -9.42 -15.02
C PHE A 143 -15.35 -8.20 -15.45
N LYS A 144 -15.71 -8.15 -16.73
CA LYS A 144 -16.54 -7.10 -17.32
C LYS A 144 -18.04 -7.39 -17.16
N ASN A 145 -18.46 -8.58 -17.59
CA ASN A 145 -19.85 -9.00 -17.65
C ASN A 145 -20.01 -10.35 -16.95
N SER A 146 -21.19 -10.58 -16.39
CA SER A 146 -21.64 -11.89 -15.93
C SER A 146 -21.82 -12.84 -17.13
N PRO A 147 -21.85 -14.18 -16.92
CA PRO A 147 -22.18 -15.14 -17.98
C PRO A 147 -23.45 -14.81 -18.77
N ASN A 148 -24.42 -14.13 -18.15
CA ASN A 148 -25.69 -13.71 -18.75
C ASN A 148 -25.59 -12.40 -19.58
N GLY A 149 -24.38 -11.83 -19.75
CA GLY A 149 -24.15 -10.59 -20.49
C GLY A 149 -24.39 -9.31 -19.69
N THR A 150 -24.90 -9.38 -18.45
CA THR A 150 -25.13 -8.21 -17.58
C THR A 150 -23.80 -7.58 -17.13
N PRO A 151 -23.62 -6.26 -17.24
CA PRO A 151 -22.44 -5.55 -16.72
C PRO A 151 -22.25 -5.76 -15.22
N ILE A 152 -21.02 -6.02 -14.79
CA ILE A 152 -20.67 -6.17 -13.37
C ILE A 152 -20.43 -4.79 -12.76
N ALA A 153 -20.94 -4.54 -11.55
CA ALA A 153 -20.67 -3.33 -10.78
C ALA A 153 -20.33 -3.69 -9.32
N PRO A 154 -19.12 -3.38 -8.82
CA PRO A 154 -17.95 -2.84 -9.55
C PRO A 154 -17.25 -3.88 -10.43
N CYS A 155 -16.90 -3.52 -11.66
CA CYS A 155 -16.18 -4.42 -12.56
C CYS A 155 -14.67 -4.51 -12.27
N GLY A 156 -14.05 -5.59 -12.76
CA GLY A 156 -12.60 -5.73 -12.77
C GLY A 156 -12.02 -6.64 -11.68
N ALA A 157 -10.75 -7.03 -11.88
CA ALA A 157 -10.06 -8.02 -11.05
C ALA A 157 -9.77 -7.51 -9.64
N ILE A 158 -9.53 -6.20 -9.49
CA ILE A 158 -9.29 -5.58 -8.18
C ILE A 158 -10.51 -5.79 -7.31
N ALA A 159 -11.67 -5.30 -7.76
CA ALA A 159 -12.89 -5.37 -6.98
C ALA A 159 -13.32 -6.82 -6.72
N ASN A 160 -13.28 -7.68 -7.73
CA ASN A 160 -13.69 -9.08 -7.59
C ASN A 160 -12.86 -9.87 -6.56
N SER A 161 -11.60 -9.47 -6.32
CA SER A 161 -10.71 -10.14 -5.36
C SER A 161 -10.71 -9.53 -3.95
N ILE A 162 -11.71 -8.71 -3.62
CA ILE A 162 -11.83 -8.04 -2.30
C ILE A 162 -11.61 -8.97 -1.11
N PHE A 163 -10.93 -8.46 -0.09
CA PHE A 163 -10.78 -9.13 1.19
C PHE A 163 -12.13 -9.26 1.89
N ASN A 164 -12.52 -10.48 2.25
CA ASN A 164 -13.84 -10.80 2.76
C ASN A 164 -13.82 -11.48 4.14
N ASP A 165 -12.65 -11.65 4.75
CA ASP A 165 -12.56 -12.26 6.08
C ASP A 165 -13.09 -11.27 7.13
N THR A 166 -13.84 -11.81 8.09
CA THR A 166 -14.33 -11.07 9.25
C THR A 166 -13.45 -11.38 10.43
N ILE A 167 -12.82 -10.34 11.00
CA ILE A 167 -11.93 -10.49 12.14
C ILE A 167 -12.49 -9.71 13.32
N ILE A 168 -12.79 -10.40 14.41
CA ILE A 168 -13.35 -9.83 15.63
C ILE A 168 -12.36 -10.02 16.77
N LEU A 169 -12.12 -8.95 17.52
CA LEU A 169 -11.25 -8.96 18.68
C LEU A 169 -12.09 -8.99 19.96
N SER A 170 -11.73 -9.88 20.89
CA SER A 170 -12.36 -10.00 22.20
C SER A 170 -11.29 -10.02 23.28
N TYR A 171 -11.59 -9.38 24.40
CA TYR A 171 -10.69 -9.20 25.54
C TYR A 171 -11.31 -9.87 26.76
N ASN A 172 -10.57 -10.75 27.43
CA ASN A 172 -11.03 -11.39 28.65
C ASN A 172 -10.64 -10.56 29.89
N LEU A 173 -11.64 -10.10 30.65
CA LEU A 173 -11.44 -9.42 31.92
C LEU A 173 -11.52 -10.45 33.06
N ASN A 174 -10.45 -10.54 33.87
CA ASN A 174 -10.37 -11.43 35.06
C ASN A 174 -10.73 -12.90 34.76
N SER A 175 -10.28 -13.41 33.60
CA SER A 175 -10.44 -14.80 33.15
C SER A 175 -11.88 -15.32 33.05
N SER A 176 -12.90 -14.47 33.16
CA SER A 176 -14.31 -14.88 33.26
C SER A 176 -15.25 -14.10 32.32
N ILE A 177 -14.93 -12.85 31.97
CA ILE A 177 -15.82 -11.98 31.20
C ILE A 177 -15.20 -11.69 29.83
N HIS A 178 -15.83 -12.18 28.77
CA HIS A 178 -15.42 -11.91 27.40
C HIS A 178 -16.07 -10.62 26.91
N ILE A 179 -15.25 -9.57 26.75
CA ILE A 179 -15.69 -8.26 26.26
C ILE A 179 -15.30 -8.14 24.78
N LYS A 180 -16.27 -7.87 23.90
CA LYS A 180 -15.97 -7.55 22.50
C LYS A 180 -15.26 -6.20 22.44
N VAL A 181 -14.06 -6.15 21.86
CA VAL A 181 -13.32 -4.90 21.70
C VAL A 181 -14.04 -4.05 20.65
N PRO A 182 -14.42 -2.80 20.97
CA PRO A 182 -15.18 -1.96 20.05
C PRO A 182 -14.25 -1.43 18.95
N MET A 183 -14.33 -2.05 17.77
CA MET A 183 -13.51 -1.70 16.61
C MET A 183 -14.37 -0.99 15.56
N LEU A 184 -14.04 0.27 15.24
CA LEU A 184 -14.73 1.06 14.24
C LEU A 184 -14.38 0.60 12.83
N ARG A 185 -15.42 0.49 12.00
CA ARG A 185 -15.33 0.27 10.55
C ARG A 185 -15.19 1.57 9.76
N SER A 186 -15.65 2.68 10.33
CA SER A 186 -15.62 3.99 9.69
C SER A 186 -14.31 4.75 9.96
N GLY A 187 -13.95 5.64 9.03
CA GLY A 187 -12.81 6.56 9.20
C GLY A 187 -11.45 5.88 9.01
N ILE A 188 -11.41 4.80 8.23
CA ILE A 188 -10.19 4.08 7.83
C ILE A 188 -9.68 4.47 6.45
N THR A 189 -10.43 5.32 5.73
CA THR A 189 -10.12 5.80 4.38
C THR A 189 -9.50 7.19 4.41
N TRP A 190 -8.80 7.51 3.33
CA TRP A 190 -8.30 8.87 3.11
C TRP A 190 -9.44 9.78 2.66
N TRP A 191 -9.42 11.01 3.14
CA TRP A 191 -10.45 12.01 2.82
C TRP A 191 -10.64 12.18 1.31
N THR A 192 -9.56 12.29 0.54
CA THR A 192 -9.63 12.43 -0.92
C THR A 192 -10.26 11.22 -1.61
N ASP A 193 -10.02 10.02 -1.10
CA ASP A 193 -10.64 8.83 -1.67
C ASP A 193 -12.14 8.83 -1.37
N LYS A 194 -12.53 9.08 -0.11
CA LYS A 194 -13.93 9.02 0.33
C LYS A 194 -14.82 10.12 -0.25
N TYR A 195 -14.31 11.34 -0.38
CA TYR A 195 -15.13 12.51 -0.69
C TYR A 195 -14.92 13.09 -2.10
N VAL A 196 -13.88 12.65 -2.83
CA VAL A 196 -13.59 13.17 -4.17
C VAL A 196 -13.60 12.04 -5.21
N LYS A 197 -12.83 10.99 -4.96
CA LYS A 197 -12.53 9.96 -5.96
C LYS A 197 -13.61 8.89 -6.10
N PHE A 198 -14.21 8.45 -5.00
CA PHE A 198 -15.28 7.45 -5.01
C PHE A 198 -16.60 8.13 -4.71
N GLN A 199 -17.60 7.86 -5.53
CA GLN A 199 -18.94 8.42 -5.36
C GLN A 199 -19.98 7.39 -5.77
N ASN A 200 -21.10 7.41 -5.05
CA ASN A 200 -22.26 6.65 -5.46
C ASN A 200 -22.98 7.38 -6.60
N PRO A 201 -23.59 6.65 -7.54
CA PRO A 201 -24.45 7.24 -8.55
C PRO A 201 -25.60 8.03 -7.93
N SER A 202 -25.95 9.15 -8.56
CA SER A 202 -27.04 10.02 -8.11
C SER A 202 -28.39 9.31 -8.24
N SER A 203 -29.00 8.95 -7.12
CA SER A 203 -30.32 8.30 -7.07
C SER A 203 -30.97 8.46 -5.70
N HIS A 204 -32.29 8.29 -5.62
CA HIS A 204 -33.01 8.28 -4.35
C HIS A 204 -32.70 7.03 -3.51
N ASN A 205 -32.55 5.87 -4.17
CA ASN A 205 -32.25 4.59 -3.52
C ASN A 205 -31.06 3.91 -4.20
N LEU A 206 -30.07 3.48 -3.43
CA LEU A 206 -28.87 2.82 -3.98
C LEU A 206 -29.22 1.58 -4.82
N SER A 207 -30.14 0.73 -4.36
CA SER A 207 -30.56 -0.46 -5.13
C SER A 207 -31.08 -0.09 -6.53
N SER A 208 -31.86 0.99 -6.65
CA SER A 208 -32.35 1.48 -7.95
C SER A 208 -31.24 2.07 -8.82
N ALA A 209 -30.23 2.68 -8.21
CA ALA A 209 -29.06 3.21 -8.91
C ALA A 209 -28.29 2.10 -9.62
N PHE A 210 -28.14 0.94 -8.96
CA PHE A 210 -27.43 -0.22 -9.51
C PHE A 210 -28.30 -1.11 -10.40
N ALA A 211 -29.51 -0.68 -10.78
CA ALA A 211 -30.40 -1.45 -11.63
C ALA A 211 -29.77 -1.78 -13.00
N GLY A 212 -29.93 -3.02 -13.45
CA GLY A 212 -29.33 -3.51 -14.70
C GLY A 212 -27.84 -3.83 -14.60
N THR A 213 -27.27 -3.86 -13.39
CA THR A 213 -25.93 -4.38 -13.11
C THR A 213 -26.01 -5.60 -12.20
N THR A 214 -24.90 -6.33 -12.09
CA THR A 214 -24.79 -7.48 -11.20
C THR A 214 -23.55 -7.38 -10.32
N LYS A 215 -23.59 -8.00 -9.15
CA LYS A 215 -22.42 -8.10 -8.26
C LYS A 215 -21.30 -8.89 -8.93
N PRO A 216 -20.03 -8.65 -8.53
CA PRO A 216 -18.92 -9.49 -8.96
C PRO A 216 -19.14 -10.95 -8.57
N PRO A 217 -18.58 -11.91 -9.34
CA PRO A 217 -18.76 -13.33 -9.09
C PRO A 217 -18.52 -13.70 -7.63
N TYR A 218 -17.41 -13.22 -7.06
CA TYR A 218 -16.91 -13.59 -5.73
C TYR A 218 -17.30 -12.62 -4.61
N TRP A 219 -18.38 -11.87 -4.81
CA TRP A 219 -18.95 -11.06 -3.75
C TRP A 219 -20.11 -11.81 -3.09
N PRO A 220 -20.19 -11.86 -1.75
CA PRO A 220 -21.35 -12.45 -1.09
C PRO A 220 -22.60 -11.60 -1.31
N LYS A 221 -22.45 -10.27 -1.22
CA LYS A 221 -23.52 -9.26 -1.31
C LYS A 221 -23.24 -8.26 -2.44
N PRO A 222 -24.25 -7.60 -3.00
CA PRO A 222 -24.03 -6.52 -3.95
C PRO A 222 -23.43 -5.27 -3.29
N ALA A 223 -22.90 -4.35 -4.10
CA ALA A 223 -22.19 -3.16 -3.60
C ALA A 223 -23.03 -2.25 -2.71
N TYR A 224 -24.34 -2.20 -2.92
CA TYR A 224 -25.26 -1.36 -2.15
C TYR A 224 -25.69 -1.98 -0.80
N GLU A 225 -25.22 -3.18 -0.45
CA GLU A 225 -25.53 -3.92 0.80
C GLU A 225 -24.24 -4.42 1.50
N LEU A 226 -23.16 -3.65 1.41
CA LEU A 226 -21.87 -3.99 2.05
C LEU A 226 -21.86 -3.70 3.57
N ASP A 227 -22.69 -2.76 4.02
CA ASP A 227 -22.87 -2.36 5.41
C ASP A 227 -24.34 -2.44 5.81
N GLU A 228 -24.67 -3.36 6.72
CA GLU A 228 -26.01 -3.43 7.31
C GLU A 228 -26.14 -2.51 8.54
N GLU A 229 -25.03 -2.10 9.15
CA GLU A 229 -25.02 -1.28 10.36
C GLU A 229 -25.11 0.22 10.03
N ASP A 230 -24.44 0.65 8.96
CA ASP A 230 -24.39 2.05 8.52
C ASP A 230 -24.80 2.22 7.05
N PRO A 231 -26.03 2.71 6.79
CA PRO A 231 -26.49 3.03 5.42
C PRO A 231 -25.58 4.02 4.67
N GLY A 232 -24.90 4.93 5.38
CA GLY A 232 -23.98 5.91 4.81
C GLY A 232 -22.64 5.32 4.35
N ASN A 233 -22.36 4.06 4.67
CA ASN A 233 -21.13 3.36 4.32
C ASN A 233 -21.38 2.24 3.28
N ASN A 234 -22.36 2.43 2.40
CA ASN A 234 -22.72 1.50 1.33
C ASN A 234 -22.34 2.01 -0.08
N GLY A 235 -22.28 1.09 -1.05
CA GLY A 235 -21.92 1.39 -2.43
C GLY A 235 -20.42 1.53 -2.63
N PHE A 236 -20.01 2.39 -3.55
CA PHE A 236 -18.60 2.65 -3.86
C PHE A 236 -17.89 3.51 -2.80
N ILE A 237 -18.64 4.13 -1.90
CA ILE A 237 -18.11 4.91 -0.77
C ILE A 237 -17.84 4.06 0.48
N ASN A 238 -18.09 2.74 0.42
CA ASN A 238 -17.80 1.84 1.52
C ASN A 238 -16.30 1.86 1.88
N ASP A 239 -16.01 2.06 3.17
CA ASP A 239 -14.64 2.26 3.64
C ASP A 239 -13.72 1.05 3.38
N ASP A 240 -14.21 -0.18 3.62
CA ASP A 240 -13.44 -1.41 3.35
C ASP A 240 -13.16 -1.60 1.86
N PHE A 241 -14.15 -1.29 1.02
CA PHE A 241 -14.01 -1.31 -0.43
C PHE A 241 -12.96 -0.31 -0.92
N ILE A 242 -13.01 0.93 -0.46
CA ILE A 242 -12.04 1.98 -0.84
C ILE A 242 -10.62 1.58 -0.44
N VAL A 243 -10.42 1.09 0.80
CA VAL A 243 -9.11 0.63 1.27
C VAL A 243 -8.58 -0.50 0.38
N TRP A 244 -9.45 -1.42 -0.03
CA TRP A 244 -9.05 -2.50 -0.94
C TRP A 244 -8.66 -1.98 -2.33
N MET A 245 -9.46 -1.09 -2.92
CA MET A 245 -9.27 -0.56 -4.27
C MET A 245 -7.97 0.25 -4.45
N ARG A 246 -7.37 0.72 -3.35
CA ARG A 246 -6.02 1.29 -3.37
C ARG A 246 -4.96 0.18 -3.49
N THR A 247 -4.52 -0.09 -4.71
CA THR A 247 -3.51 -1.13 -4.99
C THR A 247 -2.18 -0.88 -4.27
N ALA A 248 -1.63 -1.92 -3.65
CA ALA A 248 -0.31 -1.89 -3.04
C ALA A 248 0.82 -1.98 -4.08
N ALA A 249 1.97 -1.38 -3.77
CA ALA A 249 3.14 -1.38 -4.63
C ALA A 249 3.94 -2.70 -4.61
N PHE A 250 3.81 -3.48 -3.54
CA PHE A 250 4.58 -4.70 -3.28
C PHE A 250 3.64 -5.90 -3.08
N PRO A 251 4.11 -7.15 -3.29
CA PRO A 251 3.31 -8.35 -3.09
C PRO A 251 2.98 -8.66 -1.63
N THR A 252 3.75 -8.08 -0.72
CA THR A 252 3.50 -8.14 0.72
C THR A 252 3.10 -6.76 1.18
N PHE A 253 1.88 -6.63 1.70
CA PHE A 253 1.33 -5.34 2.10
C PHE A 253 0.36 -5.47 3.27
N LYS A 254 0.19 -4.35 3.98
CA LYS A 254 -0.79 -4.18 5.05
C LYS A 254 -1.88 -3.23 4.56
N LYS A 255 -3.13 -3.50 4.93
CA LYS A 255 -4.27 -2.61 4.71
C LYS A 255 -4.99 -2.38 6.02
N LEU A 256 -5.37 -1.13 6.26
CA LEU A 256 -6.07 -0.76 7.49
C LEU A 256 -7.45 -1.41 7.47
N TYR A 257 -7.76 -2.17 8.52
CA TYR A 257 -9.03 -2.86 8.67
C TYR A 257 -9.93 -2.07 9.60
N ARG A 258 -9.50 -1.87 10.84
CA ARG A 258 -10.33 -1.22 11.86
C ARG A 258 -9.48 -0.31 12.74
N ARG A 259 -10.15 0.61 13.43
CA ARG A 259 -9.54 1.45 14.47
C ARG A 259 -10.28 1.24 15.79
N LEU A 260 -9.54 1.17 16.89
CA LEU A 260 -10.13 1.04 18.21
C LEU A 260 -11.01 2.27 18.54
N HIS A 261 -12.25 2.01 18.95
CA HIS A 261 -13.10 3.03 19.56
C HIS A 261 -12.70 3.20 21.03
N ARG A 262 -12.18 4.37 21.40
CA ARG A 262 -11.69 4.65 22.75
C ARG A 262 -12.83 4.95 23.71
N VAL A 263 -13.59 3.92 24.08
CA VAL A 263 -14.75 3.99 24.99
C VAL A 263 -14.63 2.97 26.12
N GLN A 264 -15.34 3.21 27.22
CA GLN A 264 -15.44 2.29 28.37
C GLN A 264 -14.05 1.87 28.89
N HIS A 265 -13.73 0.57 28.88
CA HIS A 265 -12.46 0.01 29.34
C HIS A 265 -11.28 0.28 28.39
N PHE A 266 -11.54 0.85 27.20
CA PHE A 266 -10.54 1.07 26.14
C PHE A 266 -10.23 2.56 25.91
N THR A 267 -10.56 3.44 26.86
CA THR A 267 -10.33 4.90 26.75
C THR A 267 -8.87 5.26 26.56
N GLU A 268 -7.96 4.57 27.24
CA GLU A 268 -6.51 4.81 27.13
C GLU A 268 -5.84 4.01 26.01
N GLY A 269 -6.55 3.09 25.37
CA GLY A 269 -6.02 2.18 24.35
C GLY A 269 -6.40 0.72 24.63
N LEU A 270 -5.60 -0.22 24.14
CA LEU A 270 -5.80 -1.64 24.39
C LEU A 270 -4.99 -2.06 25.64
N PRO A 271 -5.63 -2.45 26.75
CA PRO A 271 -4.93 -2.82 27.98
C PRO A 271 -4.13 -4.12 27.82
N ALA A 272 -3.03 -4.25 28.57
CA ALA A 272 -2.27 -5.49 28.66
C ALA A 272 -3.13 -6.60 29.27
N GLY A 273 -2.95 -7.84 28.83
CA GLY A 273 -3.72 -8.97 29.34
C GLY A 273 -3.38 -10.30 28.68
N ASP A 274 -3.68 -11.37 29.41
CA ASP A 274 -3.22 -12.74 29.10
C ASP A 274 -4.09 -13.48 28.08
N GLN A 275 -5.31 -13.00 27.80
CA GLN A 275 -6.26 -13.71 26.94
C GLN A 275 -7.06 -12.75 26.06
N VAL A 276 -6.41 -12.31 24.98
CA VAL A 276 -7.09 -11.67 23.85
C VAL A 276 -7.38 -12.73 22.79
N TYR A 277 -8.59 -12.74 22.25
CA TYR A 277 -9.00 -13.68 21.23
C TYR A 277 -9.21 -12.96 19.91
N LEU A 278 -8.61 -13.52 18.87
CA LEU A 278 -8.88 -13.17 17.48
C LEU A 278 -9.82 -14.22 16.91
N HIS A 279 -11.07 -13.85 16.68
CA HIS A 279 -12.05 -14.67 15.97
C HIS A 279 -11.97 -14.34 14.48
N HIS A 280 -11.66 -15.34 13.68
CA HIS A 280 -11.64 -15.28 12.23
C HIS A 280 -12.83 -16.08 11.69
N ASP A 281 -13.64 -15.43 10.85
CA ASP A 281 -14.69 -16.07 10.08
C ASP A 281 -14.53 -15.71 8.60
N ASN A 282 -14.73 -16.69 7.72
CA ASN A 282 -14.69 -16.48 6.29
C ASN A 282 -16.07 -16.82 5.70
N PRO A 283 -16.87 -15.80 5.33
CA PRO A 283 -18.24 -16.00 4.88
C PRO A 283 -18.27 -16.78 3.56
N LYS A 284 -19.43 -17.37 3.24
CA LYS A 284 -19.64 -18.08 1.97
C LYS A 284 -19.29 -17.16 0.80
N VAL A 285 -18.27 -17.54 0.04
CA VAL A 285 -17.98 -16.91 -1.25
C VAL A 285 -17.99 -18.01 -2.31
N SER A 286 -18.31 -17.65 -3.56
CA SER A 286 -18.22 -18.52 -4.74
C SER A 286 -16.77 -18.58 -5.24
N GLU A 287 -16.37 -19.72 -5.76
CA GLU A 287 -15.01 -20.21 -6.07
C GLU A 287 -13.90 -19.20 -6.47
N LYS A 288 -13.12 -18.63 -5.53
CA LYS A 288 -11.89 -17.85 -5.85
C LYS A 288 -10.67 -18.76 -6.11
N ARG A 289 -10.60 -19.48 -7.24
CA ARG A 289 -9.31 -19.97 -7.79
C ARG A 289 -9.41 -20.51 -9.23
N ARG A 290 -9.09 -19.68 -10.23
CA ARG A 290 -8.49 -20.02 -11.56
C ARG A 290 -8.79 -18.94 -12.60
N LEU A 291 -8.18 -17.75 -12.54
CA LEU A 291 -8.30 -16.81 -13.67
C LEU A 291 -7.01 -16.08 -14.09
N TRP A 292 -5.87 -16.37 -13.45
CA TRP A 292 -4.58 -15.73 -13.81
C TRP A 292 -3.38 -16.67 -13.78
N GLY A 293 -3.61 -18.00 -13.88
CA GLY A 293 -2.55 -19.01 -13.81
C GLY A 293 -2.49 -20.02 -14.96
N ASP A 294 -3.57 -20.17 -15.75
CA ASP A 294 -3.68 -21.16 -16.83
C ASP A 294 -3.80 -20.47 -18.19
N SER A 295 -2.67 -19.92 -18.63
CA SER A 295 -2.38 -19.85 -20.05
C SER A 295 -0.87 -19.92 -20.18
N THR A 296 -0.38 -21.15 -20.32
CA THR A 296 1.01 -21.58 -20.62
C THR A 296 2.03 -21.53 -19.47
N GLY A 297 2.47 -22.71 -19.02
CA GLY A 297 3.70 -22.88 -18.22
C GLY A 297 3.60 -23.96 -17.15
N ASN A 298 4.31 -25.06 -17.38
CA ASN A 298 4.44 -26.22 -16.51
C ASN A 298 4.95 -25.81 -15.11
N GLN A 299 4.52 -26.48 -14.03
CA GLN A 299 4.85 -26.11 -12.64
C GLN A 299 6.39 -26.07 -12.38
N SER A 300 7.14 -26.85 -13.17
CA SER A 300 8.60 -26.84 -13.21
C SER A 300 9.21 -25.50 -13.69
N ASP A 301 8.56 -24.81 -14.64
CA ASP A 301 9.03 -23.51 -15.16
C ASP A 301 8.79 -22.34 -14.20
N LYS A 302 7.86 -22.49 -13.24
CA LYS A 302 7.65 -21.48 -12.17
C LYS A 302 8.75 -21.59 -11.12
N HIS A 303 9.12 -22.81 -10.73
CA HIS A 303 10.23 -23.04 -9.81
C HIS A 303 11.56 -22.60 -10.41
N ARG A 304 11.80 -22.85 -11.71
CA ARG A 304 13.01 -22.42 -12.42
C ARG A 304 13.12 -20.89 -12.54
N ARG A 305 12.01 -20.19 -12.80
CA ARG A 305 11.99 -18.72 -12.86
C ARG A 305 12.18 -18.05 -11.50
N GLN A 306 11.66 -18.66 -10.43
CA GLN A 306 11.88 -18.19 -9.06
C GLN A 306 13.35 -18.40 -8.63
N GLU A 307 13.94 -19.54 -8.99
CA GLU A 307 15.36 -19.83 -8.74
C GLU A 307 16.30 -18.92 -9.57
N GLU A 308 15.92 -18.56 -10.80
CA GLU A 308 16.65 -17.56 -11.61
C GLU A 308 16.53 -16.15 -11.02
N GLN A 309 15.38 -15.77 -10.46
CA GLN A 309 15.21 -14.50 -9.75
C GLN A 309 16.02 -14.44 -8.44
N GLU A 310 16.05 -15.52 -7.67
CA GLU A 310 16.88 -15.61 -6.45
C GLU A 310 18.38 -15.55 -6.78
N LYS A 311 18.82 -16.21 -7.86
CA LYS A 311 20.20 -16.10 -8.37
C LYS A 311 20.54 -14.69 -8.86
N ALA A 312 19.58 -13.96 -9.43
CA ALA A 312 19.78 -12.56 -9.84
C ALA A 312 19.92 -11.62 -8.64
N ILE A 313 19.09 -11.80 -7.60
CA ILE A 313 19.17 -11.03 -6.34
C ILE A 313 20.50 -11.29 -5.63
N LEU A 314 20.94 -12.55 -5.55
CA LEU A 314 22.23 -12.91 -4.95
C LEU A 314 23.41 -12.31 -5.72
N LYS A 315 23.34 -12.26 -7.06
CA LYS A 315 24.35 -11.57 -7.89
C LYS A 315 24.40 -10.07 -7.61
N CYS A 316 23.25 -9.40 -7.46
CA CYS A 316 23.20 -7.99 -7.09
C CYS A 316 23.82 -7.72 -5.71
N GLN A 317 23.51 -8.53 -4.70
CA GLN A 317 24.10 -8.41 -3.37
C GLN A 317 25.62 -8.66 -3.37
N THR A 318 26.10 -9.57 -4.24
CA THR A 318 27.53 -9.84 -4.41
C THR A 318 28.25 -8.69 -5.13
N LEU A 319 27.58 -7.98 -6.04
CA LEU A 319 28.13 -6.80 -6.70
C LEU A 319 28.20 -5.61 -5.74
N GLU A 320 27.19 -5.42 -4.90
CA GLU A 320 27.21 -4.38 -3.85
C GLU A 320 28.35 -4.61 -2.86
N SER A 321 28.58 -5.85 -2.40
CA SER A 321 29.69 -6.15 -1.48
C SER A 321 31.07 -5.95 -2.12
N LYS A 322 31.22 -6.25 -3.42
CA LYS A 322 32.44 -5.96 -4.18
C LYS A 322 32.68 -4.46 -4.35
N LEU A 323 31.64 -3.68 -4.64
CA LEU A 323 31.72 -2.21 -4.72
C LEU A 323 32.11 -1.59 -3.39
N VAL A 324 31.56 -2.08 -2.27
CA VAL A 324 31.94 -1.63 -0.92
C VAL A 324 33.39 -1.96 -0.60
N ASN A 325 33.90 -3.12 -1.03
CA ASN A 325 35.30 -3.49 -0.82
C ASN A 325 36.26 -2.66 -1.69
N LEU A 326 35.93 -2.41 -2.95
CA LEU A 326 36.69 -1.51 -3.83
C LEU A 326 36.75 -0.08 -3.27
N ALA A 327 35.63 0.43 -2.74
CA ALA A 327 35.59 1.72 -2.06
C ALA A 327 36.41 1.75 -0.74
N ARG A 328 36.68 0.59 -0.14
CA ARG A 328 37.55 0.44 1.03
C ARG A 328 39.03 0.38 0.65
N GLU A 329 39.35 -0.27 -0.47
CA GLU A 329 40.70 -0.35 -1.02
C GLU A 329 41.16 0.99 -1.58
N ALA A 330 40.29 1.73 -2.28
CA ALA A 330 40.55 3.11 -2.71
C ALA A 330 40.83 4.04 -1.52
N ARG A 331 40.13 3.85 -0.40
CA ARG A 331 40.40 4.57 0.86
C ARG A 331 41.73 4.20 1.52
N LYS A 332 42.29 3.01 1.24
CA LYS A 332 43.61 2.60 1.72
C LYS A 332 44.74 3.12 0.84
N SER A 333 44.52 3.29 -0.46
CA SER A 333 45.55 3.84 -1.37
C SER A 333 45.75 5.36 -1.19
N GLU A 334 44.72 6.10 -0.78
CA GLU A 334 44.84 7.55 -0.51
C GLU A 334 45.44 7.89 0.86
N GLY A 335 45.60 6.92 1.76
CA GLY A 335 46.14 7.13 3.11
C GLY A 335 47.67 6.98 3.24
N GLY A 336 48.40 6.87 2.12
CA GLY A 336 49.80 6.44 2.12
C GLY A 336 50.84 7.42 1.59
N ASP A 337 50.48 8.63 1.15
CA ASP A 337 51.46 9.52 0.50
C ASP A 337 51.18 11.00 0.83
N CYS A 338 51.48 11.40 2.07
CA CYS A 338 51.65 12.80 2.49
C CYS A 338 52.33 12.84 3.86
N GLN A 339 53.54 12.29 3.97
CA GLN A 339 54.44 12.67 5.05
C GLN A 339 55.89 12.55 4.57
N ASP A 340 56.63 13.65 4.77
CA ASP A 340 58.09 13.79 4.68
C ASP A 340 58.71 14.18 3.33
N ARG A 341 58.74 15.50 3.07
CA ARG A 341 59.91 16.21 2.53
C ARG A 341 59.77 17.74 2.70
N GLU A 342 60.04 18.22 3.91
CA GLU A 342 60.61 19.54 4.15
C GLU A 342 61.92 19.33 4.91
N GLU A 343 63.04 19.38 4.16
CA GLU A 343 64.35 19.89 4.56
C GLU A 343 65.04 20.46 3.32
#